data_AF-A0A1B0ZU99-F1
#
_entry.id   AF-A0A1B0ZU99-F1
#
_cell.length_a   1.000
_cell.length_b   1.000
_cell.length_c   1.000
_cell.angle_alpha   90.00
_cell.angle_beta   90.00
_cell.angle_gamma   90.00
#
_symmetry.space_group_name_H-M   'P 1'
#
loop_
_entity.id
_entity.type
_entity.pdbx_description
1 polymer ?
#
loop_
_entity_poly.entity_id
_entity_poly.type
_entity_poly.pdbx_seq_one_letter_code
_entity_poly.pdbx_strand_id
1 'polypeptide(L)'
;MVDVAKAAGVTRQTVYAHFSNRSEMLISAILHFGDQLDIEARLAPSRTAPDGRSRLEAYTRAMLEFFPEIYPLKQSLMRMGASDEEAKSAWQDRIRAMKEGCAEAVKALKSDGDLLEHLSEAEATDLYFTLLSMDGWAHCVLENGWSDADYLAEMQRVITLALVKQ
;
A
#
# COMPACT_ATOMS: atom_id res chain seq x y z
N MET A 1 -22.98 6.20 -6.20
CA MET A 1 -23.61 5.78 -7.47
C MET A 1 -23.88 6.95 -8.39
N VAL A 2 -24.64 7.98 -7.98
CA VAL A 2 -24.91 9.17 -8.83
C VAL A 2 -23.61 9.91 -9.19
N ASP A 3 -22.75 10.18 -8.20
CA ASP A 3 -21.49 10.89 -8.46
C ASP A 3 -20.55 10.09 -9.36
N VAL A 4 -20.51 8.76 -9.19
CA VAL A 4 -19.73 7.85 -10.05
C VAL A 4 -20.26 7.87 -11.48
N ALA A 5 -21.58 7.78 -11.65
CA ALA A 5 -22.21 7.84 -12.97
C ALA A 5 -21.87 9.16 -13.67
N LYS A 6 -21.97 10.28 -12.94
CA LYS A 6 -21.62 11.61 -13.44
C LYS A 6 -20.15 11.71 -13.84
N ALA A 7 -19.24 11.23 -12.99
CA ALA A 7 -17.80 11.24 -13.27
C ALA A 7 -17.42 10.36 -14.47
N ALA A 8 -18.10 9.21 -14.64
CA ALA A 8 -17.89 8.28 -15.75
C ALA A 8 -18.64 8.66 -17.03
N GLY A 9 -19.42 9.75 -17.03
CA GLY A 9 -20.22 10.17 -18.20
C GLY A 9 -21.35 9.20 -18.58
N VAL A 10 -21.81 8.37 -17.63
CA VAL A 10 -22.88 7.38 -17.84
C VAL A 10 -24.10 7.67 -16.97
N THR A 11 -25.20 6.97 -17.23
CA THR A 11 -26.40 7.10 -16.38
C THR A 11 -26.26 6.28 -15.10
N ARG A 12 -27.00 6.67 -14.04
CA ARG A 12 -27.09 5.87 -12.81
C ARG A 12 -27.55 4.43 -13.09
N GLN A 13 -28.46 4.24 -14.05
CA GLN A 13 -28.97 2.93 -14.43
C GLN A 13 -27.90 2.08 -15.11
N THR A 14 -27.03 2.68 -15.92
CA THR A 14 -25.86 2.02 -16.50
C THR A 14 -24.91 1.51 -15.42
N VAL A 15 -24.64 2.30 -14.37
CA VAL A 15 -23.79 1.84 -13.26
C VAL A 15 -24.42 0.66 -12.53
N TYR A 16 -25.73 0.68 -12.29
CA TYR A 16 -26.42 -0.46 -11.66
C TYR A 16 -26.54 -1.71 -12.55
N ALA A 17 -26.44 -1.56 -13.87
CA ALA A 17 -26.38 -2.70 -14.77
C ALA A 17 -25.04 -3.47 -14.66
N HIS A 18 -23.98 -2.78 -14.20
CA HIS A 18 -22.67 -3.39 -13.96
C HIS A 18 -22.44 -3.77 -12.50
N PHE A 19 -23.07 -3.10 -11.54
CA PHE A 19 -22.90 -3.34 -10.12
C PHE A 19 -24.24 -3.31 -9.41
N SER A 20 -24.61 -4.44 -8.81
CA SER A 20 -25.86 -4.63 -8.08
C SER A 20 -26.02 -3.62 -6.94
N ASN A 21 -24.91 -3.20 -6.32
CA ASN A 21 -24.88 -2.21 -5.27
C ASN A 21 -23.52 -1.48 -5.18
N ARG A 22 -23.42 -0.53 -4.25
CA ARG A 22 -22.19 0.26 -4.03
C ARG A 22 -21.01 -0.62 -3.56
N SER A 23 -21.31 -1.66 -2.81
CA SER A 23 -20.35 -2.63 -2.26
C SER A 23 -19.63 -3.40 -3.36
N GLU A 24 -20.39 -4.03 -4.26
CA GLU A 24 -19.87 -4.76 -5.43
C GLU A 24 -19.04 -3.85 -6.35
N MET A 25 -19.47 -2.60 -6.54
CA MET A 25 -18.70 -1.61 -7.29
C MET A 25 -17.35 -1.31 -6.64
N LEU A 26 -17.29 -1.22 -5.30
CA LEU A 26 -16.05 -0.97 -4.58
C LEU A 26 -15.15 -2.20 -4.53
N ILE A 27 -15.71 -3.41 -4.41
CA ILE A 27 -14.97 -4.67 -4.55
C ILE A 27 -14.34 -4.75 -5.94
N SER A 28 -15.15 -4.51 -6.98
CA SER A 28 -14.69 -4.48 -8.36
C SER A 28 -13.63 -3.41 -8.57
N ALA A 29 -13.78 -2.25 -7.94
CA ALA A 29 -12.74 -1.22 -7.93
C ALA A 29 -11.48 -1.74 -7.24
N ILE A 30 -11.51 -2.38 -6.05
CA ILE A 30 -10.31 -2.92 -5.40
C ILE A 30 -9.60 -3.98 -6.27
N LEU A 31 -10.37 -4.86 -6.91
CA LEU A 31 -9.84 -5.91 -7.78
C LEU A 31 -9.20 -5.28 -9.02
N HIS A 32 -9.92 -4.38 -9.69
CA HIS A 32 -9.48 -3.68 -10.92
C HIS A 32 -8.40 -2.62 -10.68
N PHE A 33 -8.37 -2.00 -9.49
CA PHE A 33 -7.31 -1.08 -9.04
C PHE A 33 -5.96 -1.79 -9.04
N GLY A 34 -5.90 -3.11 -8.81
CA GLY A 34 -4.66 -3.87 -8.92
C GLY A 34 -4.09 -3.89 -10.34
N ASP A 35 -4.97 -4.10 -11.33
CA ASP A 35 -4.59 -4.27 -12.73
C ASP A 35 -4.35 -2.92 -13.43
N GLN A 36 -5.03 -1.85 -13.03
CA GLN A 36 -4.89 -0.52 -13.66
C GLN A 36 -3.76 0.34 -13.10
N LEU A 37 -3.26 0.02 -11.91
CA LEU A 37 -2.26 0.83 -11.23
C LEU A 37 -0.83 0.35 -11.46
N ASP A 38 -0.64 -0.53 -12.46
CA ASP A 38 0.64 -1.07 -12.88
C ASP A 38 1.54 -1.46 -11.68
N ILE A 39 0.91 -2.14 -10.70
CA ILE A 39 1.57 -2.53 -9.44
C ILE A 39 2.83 -3.35 -9.76
N GLU A 40 2.76 -4.16 -10.82
CA GLU A 40 3.90 -4.93 -11.31
C GLU A 40 5.05 -4.02 -11.76
N ALA A 41 4.82 -2.98 -12.57
CA ALA A 41 5.89 -2.05 -12.93
C ALA A 41 6.39 -1.23 -11.74
N ARG A 42 5.50 -0.83 -10.82
CA ARG A 42 5.89 -0.12 -9.58
C ARG A 42 6.80 -0.97 -8.69
N LEU A 43 6.53 -2.27 -8.62
CA LEU A 43 7.32 -3.21 -7.82
C LEU A 43 8.54 -3.78 -8.57
N ALA A 44 8.61 -3.65 -9.89
CA ALA A 44 9.70 -4.19 -10.70
C ALA A 44 11.09 -3.72 -10.24
N PRO A 45 11.33 -2.42 -9.93
CA PRO A 45 12.61 -1.97 -9.40
C PRO A 45 13.01 -2.66 -8.09
N SER A 46 12.05 -2.93 -7.19
CA SER A 46 12.30 -3.66 -5.95
C SER A 46 12.62 -5.13 -6.22
N ARG A 47 11.82 -5.78 -7.07
CA ARG A 47 11.98 -7.21 -7.37
C ARG A 47 13.25 -7.54 -8.15
N THR A 48 13.78 -6.58 -8.91
CA THR A 48 14.99 -6.71 -9.73
C THR A 48 16.20 -6.00 -9.12
N ALA A 49 16.08 -5.46 -7.91
CA ALA A 49 17.17 -4.79 -7.22
C ALA A 49 18.36 -5.76 -7.01
N PRO A 50 19.61 -5.27 -7.13
CA PRO A 50 20.80 -6.11 -7.07
C PRO A 50 21.16 -6.58 -5.65
N ASP A 51 20.62 -5.91 -4.63
CA ASP A 51 20.90 -6.17 -3.21
C ASP A 51 19.69 -5.79 -2.35
N GLY A 52 19.71 -6.23 -1.09
CA GLY A 52 18.64 -6.08 -0.11
C GLY A 52 18.41 -4.64 0.32
N ARG A 53 19.44 -3.79 0.37
CA ARG A 53 19.28 -2.35 0.68
C ARG A 53 18.55 -1.64 -0.46
N SER A 54 19.00 -1.86 -1.69
CA SER A 54 18.37 -1.36 -2.91
C SER A 54 16.92 -1.87 -3.03
N ARG A 55 16.66 -3.13 -2.70
CA ARG A 55 15.32 -3.72 -2.69
C ARG A 55 14.39 -3.05 -1.67
N LEU A 56 14.88 -2.83 -0.45
CA LEU A 56 14.16 -2.17 0.64
C LEU A 56 13.82 -0.72 0.26
N GLU A 57 14.79 0.01 -0.29
CA GLU A 57 14.59 1.39 -0.73
C GLU A 57 13.53 1.48 -1.83
N ALA A 58 13.64 0.64 -2.85
CA ALA A 58 12.71 0.61 -3.97
C ALA A 58 11.31 0.17 -3.56
N TYR A 59 11.17 -0.80 -2.65
CA TYR A 59 9.86 -1.21 -2.13
C TYR A 59 9.20 -0.10 -1.33
N THR A 60 9.98 0.56 -0.44
CA THR A 60 9.51 1.68 0.37
C THR A 60 8.96 2.79 -0.51
N ARG A 61 9.73 3.17 -1.53
CA ARG A 61 9.32 4.19 -2.49
C ARG A 61 8.03 3.80 -3.21
N ALA A 62 7.97 2.60 -3.78
CA ALA A 62 6.79 2.11 -4.49
C ALA A 62 5.53 2.13 -3.62
N MET A 63 5.64 1.79 -2.32
CA MET A 63 4.50 1.83 -1.40
C MET A 63 4.09 3.25 -1.03
N LEU A 64 5.03 4.11 -0.67
CA LEU A 64 4.70 5.47 -0.23
C LEU A 64 4.17 6.34 -1.37
N GLU A 65 4.72 6.20 -2.59
CA GLU A 65 4.18 6.87 -3.78
C GLU A 65 2.78 6.35 -4.17
N PHE A 66 2.43 5.14 -3.73
CA PHE A 66 1.12 4.54 -3.97
C PHE A 66 0.04 4.98 -2.96
N PHE A 67 0.44 5.44 -1.77
CA PHE A 67 -0.50 5.82 -0.70
C PHE A 67 -1.52 6.89 -1.11
N PRO A 68 -1.16 7.98 -1.83
CA PRO A 68 -2.13 8.98 -2.28
C PRO A 68 -3.27 8.40 -3.12
N GLU A 69 -2.99 7.37 -3.93
CA GLU A 69 -3.95 6.76 -4.84
C GLU A 69 -4.89 5.78 -4.12
N ILE A 70 -4.36 4.99 -3.18
CA ILE A 70 -5.12 3.94 -2.50
C ILE A 70 -5.85 4.43 -1.24
N TYR A 71 -5.40 5.51 -0.62
CA TYR A 71 -5.95 6.00 0.64
C TYR A 71 -7.44 6.41 0.56
N PRO A 72 -7.93 7.10 -0.49
CA PRO A 72 -9.36 7.38 -0.64
C PRO A 72 -10.23 6.12 -0.71
N LEU A 73 -9.70 5.03 -1.27
CA LEU A 73 -10.36 3.73 -1.33
C LEU A 73 -10.44 3.11 0.07
N LYS A 74 -9.33 3.12 0.83
CA LYS A 74 -9.31 2.75 2.25
C LYS A 74 -10.39 3.49 3.04
N GLN A 75 -10.45 4.81 2.92
CA GLN A 75 -11.46 5.61 3.64
C GLN A 75 -12.90 5.24 3.25
N SER A 76 -13.12 4.99 1.97
CA SER A 76 -14.44 4.60 1.47
C SER A 76 -14.90 3.26 2.06
N LEU A 77 -13.98 2.30 2.18
CA LEU A 77 -14.23 1.01 2.80
C LEU A 77 -14.50 1.13 4.30
N MET A 78 -13.71 1.93 5.03
CA MET A 78 -13.90 2.11 6.47
C MET A 78 -15.26 2.74 6.80
N ARG A 79 -15.78 3.62 5.94
CA ARG A 79 -17.10 4.25 6.10
C ARG A 79 -18.28 3.30 5.86
N MET A 80 -18.08 2.18 5.16
CA MET A 80 -19.13 1.20 4.93
C MET A 80 -19.42 0.33 6.17
N GLY A 81 -18.54 0.35 7.18
CA GLY A 81 -18.76 -0.36 8.43
C GLY A 81 -18.79 -1.89 8.26
N ALA A 82 -19.45 -2.57 9.18
CA ALA A 82 -19.36 -4.02 9.29
C ALA A 82 -20.19 -4.82 8.25
N SER A 83 -21.01 -4.15 7.45
CA SER A 83 -22.06 -4.78 6.65
C SER A 83 -21.61 -5.47 5.37
N ASP A 84 -20.32 -5.45 5.05
CA ASP A 84 -19.77 -5.96 3.80
C ASP A 84 -18.47 -6.73 4.03
N GLU A 85 -18.62 -8.03 4.30
CA GLU A 85 -17.49 -8.93 4.56
C GLU A 85 -16.63 -9.19 3.32
N GLU A 86 -17.22 -9.11 2.12
CA GLU A 86 -16.49 -9.35 0.87
C GLU A 86 -15.52 -8.21 0.55
N ALA A 87 -15.97 -6.96 0.70
CA ALA A 87 -15.10 -5.79 0.55
C ALA A 87 -13.98 -5.74 1.60
N LYS A 88 -14.27 -6.17 2.84
CA LYS A 88 -13.24 -6.33 3.88
C LYS A 88 -12.23 -7.41 3.53
N SER A 89 -12.68 -8.56 3.04
CA SER A 89 -11.79 -9.66 2.62
C SER A 89 -10.84 -9.18 1.52
N ALA A 90 -11.38 -8.51 0.48
CA ALA A 90 -10.57 -7.98 -0.61
C ALA A 90 -9.52 -6.96 -0.11
N TRP A 91 -9.89 -6.08 0.83
CA TRP A 91 -8.95 -5.17 1.47
C TRP A 91 -7.88 -5.90 2.29
N GLN A 92 -8.28 -6.89 3.10
CA GLN A 92 -7.36 -7.70 3.91
C GLN A 92 -6.35 -8.46 3.05
N ASP A 93 -6.76 -8.96 1.88
CA ASP A 93 -5.84 -9.62 0.95
C ASP A 93 -4.79 -8.64 0.40
N ARG A 94 -5.17 -7.37 0.13
CA ARG A 94 -4.19 -6.32 -0.25
C ARG A 94 -3.22 -6.00 0.88
N ILE A 95 -3.72 -5.90 2.11
CA ILE A 95 -2.88 -5.70 3.29
C ILE A 95 -1.91 -6.88 3.50
N ARG A 96 -2.37 -8.12 3.28
CA ARG A 96 -1.52 -9.31 3.33
C ARG A 96 -0.42 -9.25 2.27
N ALA A 97 -0.77 -8.95 1.02
CA ALA A 97 0.21 -8.81 -0.07
C ALA A 97 1.25 -7.73 0.22
N MET A 98 0.84 -6.60 0.81
CA MET A 98 1.77 -5.55 1.25
C MET A 98 2.76 -6.06 2.32
N LYS A 99 2.29 -6.86 3.28
CA LYS A 99 3.15 -7.48 4.29
C LYS A 99 4.08 -8.54 3.71
N GLU A 100 3.62 -9.32 2.72
CA GLU A 100 4.45 -10.28 1.99
C GLU A 100 5.59 -9.58 1.25
N GLY A 101 5.32 -8.44 0.60
CA GLY A 101 6.38 -7.64 -0.03
C GLY A 101 7.39 -7.07 0.99
N CYS A 102 6.93 -6.69 2.18
CA CYS A 102 7.83 -6.32 3.29
C CYS A 102 8.74 -7.50 3.68
N ALA A 103 8.17 -8.70 3.81
CA ALA A 103 8.91 -9.91 4.18
C ALA A 103 10.00 -10.22 3.15
N GLU A 104 9.68 -10.11 1.86
CA GLU A 104 10.65 -10.38 0.79
C GLU A 104 11.80 -9.34 0.74
N ALA A 105 11.53 -8.07 1.07
CA ALA A 105 12.58 -7.06 1.20
C ALA A 105 13.50 -7.35 2.41
N VAL A 106 12.91 -7.69 3.56
CA VAL A 106 13.65 -8.05 4.78
C VAL A 106 14.49 -9.31 4.58
N LYS A 107 13.94 -10.32 3.90
CA LYS A 107 14.64 -11.57 3.57
C LYS A 107 15.87 -11.31 2.69
N ALA A 108 15.77 -10.43 1.70
CA ALA A 108 16.92 -10.03 0.88
C ALA A 108 17.98 -9.33 1.75
N LEU A 109 17.57 -8.35 2.56
CA LEU A 109 18.46 -7.64 3.48
C LEU A 109 19.20 -8.59 4.44
N LYS A 110 18.50 -9.60 4.96
CA LYS A 110 19.09 -10.63 5.83
C LYS A 110 20.05 -11.54 5.07
N SER A 111 19.72 -11.92 3.84
CA SER A 111 20.55 -12.79 3.00
C SER A 111 21.89 -12.14 2.67
N ASP A 112 21.90 -10.81 2.53
CA ASP A 112 23.12 -10.01 2.31
C ASP A 112 23.90 -9.74 3.61
N GLY A 113 23.37 -10.14 4.77
CA GLY A 113 23.98 -9.94 6.07
C GLY A 113 23.78 -8.53 6.66
N ASP A 114 22.95 -7.71 6.01
CA ASP A 114 22.74 -6.29 6.30
C ASP A 114 21.64 -6.00 7.33
N LEU A 115 20.78 -6.98 7.64
CA LEU A 115 19.74 -6.82 8.68
C LEU A 115 20.38 -6.69 10.07
N LEU A 116 19.92 -5.75 10.89
CA LEU A 116 20.37 -5.57 12.28
C LEU A 116 20.32 -6.88 13.09
N GLU A 117 21.40 -7.17 13.83
CA GLU A 117 21.62 -8.50 14.44
C GLU A 117 20.60 -8.89 15.51
N HIS A 118 20.02 -7.90 16.16
CA HIS A 118 19.03 -8.13 17.22
C HIS A 118 17.62 -8.41 16.68
N LEU A 119 17.40 -8.25 15.37
CA LEU A 119 16.10 -8.50 14.74
C LEU A 119 16.08 -9.86 14.06
N SER A 120 15.05 -10.65 14.37
CA SER A 120 14.65 -11.75 13.50
C SER A 120 13.99 -11.22 12.22
N GLU A 121 13.89 -12.08 11.20
CA GLU A 121 13.21 -11.76 9.94
C GLU A 121 11.72 -11.43 10.17
N ALA A 122 11.08 -12.13 11.11
CA ALA A 122 9.68 -11.91 11.46
C ALA A 122 9.48 -10.55 12.16
N GLU A 123 10.31 -10.24 13.16
CA GLU A 123 10.25 -8.94 13.87
C GLU A 123 10.54 -7.77 12.93
N ALA A 124 11.54 -7.91 12.06
CA ALA A 124 11.87 -6.89 11.07
C ALA A 124 10.73 -6.71 10.05
N THR A 125 10.06 -7.79 9.64
CA THR A 125 8.89 -7.71 8.75
C THR A 125 7.73 -6.97 9.41
N ASP A 126 7.41 -7.31 10.66
CA ASP A 126 6.34 -6.65 11.41
C ASP A 126 6.65 -5.17 11.65
N LEU A 127 7.89 -4.85 12.01
CA LEU A 127 8.34 -3.47 12.18
C LEU A 127 8.28 -2.69 10.87
N TYR A 128 8.79 -3.26 9.77
CA TYR A 128 8.78 -2.62 8.47
C TYR A 128 7.36 -2.34 7.99
N PHE A 129 6.48 -3.34 8.07
CA PHE A 129 5.07 -3.20 7.71
C PHE A 129 4.37 -2.13 8.57
N THR A 130 4.69 -2.06 9.86
CA THR A 130 4.15 -1.03 10.76
C THR A 130 4.61 0.37 10.38
N LEU A 131 5.88 0.53 9.98
CA LEU A 131 6.43 1.81 9.54
C LEU A 131 5.80 2.29 8.23
N LEU A 132 5.36 1.38 7.35
CA LEU A 132 4.58 1.71 6.15
C LEU A 132 3.09 1.97 6.49
N SER A 133 2.83 2.89 7.42
CA SER A 133 1.48 3.22 7.87
C SER A 133 0.80 4.24 6.95
N MET A 134 -0.26 3.82 6.25
CA MET A 134 -1.13 4.73 5.49
C MET A 134 -1.76 5.82 6.37
N ASP A 135 -2.09 5.52 7.63
CA ASP A 135 -2.63 6.52 8.55
C ASP A 135 -1.55 7.50 9.03
N GLY A 136 -0.32 7.01 9.19
CA GLY A 136 0.84 7.86 9.47
C GLY A 136 1.14 8.83 8.32
N TRP A 137 1.09 8.34 7.08
CA TRP A 137 1.20 9.21 5.89
C TRP A 137 0.09 10.26 5.86
N ALA A 138 -1.17 9.85 6.04
CA ALA A 138 -2.29 10.78 6.02
C ALA A 138 -2.16 11.86 7.10
N HIS A 139 -1.73 11.48 8.30
CA HIS A 139 -1.45 12.42 9.37
C HIS A 139 -0.36 13.43 8.98
N CYS A 140 0.81 12.96 8.50
CA CYS A 140 1.90 13.86 8.14
C CYS A 140 1.57 14.76 6.94
N VAL A 141 1.07 14.17 5.85
CA VAL A 141 0.91 14.84 4.55
C VAL A 141 -0.42 15.59 4.47
N LEU A 142 -1.54 14.94 4.78
CA LEU A 142 -2.87 15.56 4.60
C LEU A 142 -3.24 16.50 5.75
N GLU A 143 -2.83 16.18 6.99
CA GLU A 143 -3.24 16.95 8.17
C GLU A 143 -2.16 17.96 8.63
N ASN A 144 -0.87 17.66 8.39
CA ASN A 144 0.24 18.46 8.92
C ASN A 144 1.14 19.09 7.83
N GLY A 145 0.74 19.01 6.56
CA GLY A 145 1.32 19.82 5.48
C GLY A 145 2.72 19.39 5.01
N TRP A 146 3.14 18.16 5.30
CA TRP A 146 4.35 17.60 4.71
C TRP A 146 4.15 17.41 3.20
N SER A 147 5.21 17.61 2.42
CA SER A 147 5.18 17.15 1.03
C SER A 147 5.35 15.62 0.98
N ASP A 148 4.82 14.98 -0.06
CA ASP A 148 5.04 13.54 -0.28
C ASP A 148 6.53 13.20 -0.38
N ALA A 149 7.34 14.10 -0.97
CA ALA A 149 8.78 13.94 -1.10
C ALA A 149 9.50 13.98 0.26
N ASP A 150 9.14 14.92 1.13
CA ASP A 150 9.74 15.03 2.47
C ASP A 150 9.36 13.81 3.33
N TYR A 151 8.11 13.36 3.24
CA TYR A 151 7.65 12.16 3.95
C TYR A 151 8.37 10.92 3.46
N LEU A 152 8.51 10.74 2.14
CA LEU A 152 9.26 9.63 1.55
C LEU A 152 10.71 9.61 2.04
N ALA A 153 11.41 10.74 1.95
CA ALA A 153 12.81 10.84 2.35
C ALA A 153 13.00 10.51 3.84
N GLU A 154 12.13 11.03 4.71
CA GLU A 154 12.20 10.77 6.14
C GLU A 154 11.86 9.31 6.47
N MET A 155 10.86 8.73 5.82
CA MET A 155 10.52 7.32 6.02
C MET A 155 11.63 6.39 5.54
N GLN A 156 12.26 6.67 4.40
CA GLN A 156 13.45 5.93 3.96
C GLN A 156 14.55 5.99 5.02
N ARG A 157 14.84 7.18 5.56
CA ARG A 157 15.83 7.37 6.62
C ARG A 157 15.50 6.56 7.89
N VAL A 158 14.25 6.65 8.36
CA VAL A 158 13.78 5.94 9.57
C VAL A 158 13.81 4.43 9.38
N ILE A 159 13.35 3.93 8.22
CA ILE A 159 13.33 2.49 7.90
C ILE A 159 14.76 1.96 7.81
N THR A 160 15.68 2.68 7.17
CA THR A 160 17.10 2.30 7.13
C THR A 160 17.68 2.21 8.55
N LEU A 161 17.45 3.21 9.41
CA LEU A 161 17.92 3.18 10.79
C LEU A 161 17.31 2.05 11.62
N ALA A 162 16.05 1.70 11.35
CA ALA A 162 15.32 0.69 12.11
C ALA A 162 15.69 -0.74 11.72
N LEU A 163 16.20 -0.98 10.50
CA LEU A 163 16.39 -2.33 9.96
C LEU A 163 17.82 -2.64 9.54
N VAL A 164 18.62 -1.65 9.14
CA VAL A 164 19.86 -1.86 8.42
C VAL A 164 21.08 -1.60 9.31
N LYS A 165 22.07 -2.49 9.24
CA LYS A 165 23.38 -2.31 9.88
C LYS A 165 24.13 -1.11 9.29
N GLN A 166 24.79 -0.35 10.15
CA GLN A 166 25.67 0.75 9.74
C GLN A 166 26.99 0.23 9.17
#